data_AF-A0A2W5B9T7-F1
#
_entry.id   AF-A0A2W5B9T7-F1
#
_cell.length_a   1.000
_cell.length_b   1.000
_cell.length_c   1.000
_cell.angle_alpha   90.00
_cell.angle_beta   90.00
_cell.angle_gamma   90.00
#
_symmetry.space_group_name_H-M   'P 1'
#
loop_
_entity.id
_entity.type
_entity.pdbx_description
1 polymer ?
#
loop_
_entity_poly.entity_id
_entity_poly.type
_entity_poly.pdbx_seq_one_letter_code
_entity_poly.pdbx_strand_id
1 'polypeptide(L)'
;MAAVVIDTDDFVELLKAAQVTTFTGKDDPVMRCVYLDTTRTDADAGSEETLVAFSGDRSVWGQYSCPAEGDLESPLVIDIAANKWIISSVTAAKKNMQELEGKNA
;
A
#
# COMPACT_ATOMS: atom_id res chain seq x y z
N MET A 1 -9.99 2.61 -17.67
CA MET A 1 -9.20 1.84 -16.70
C MET A 1 -8.59 2.86 -15.77
N ALA A 2 -9.18 3.05 -14.60
CA ALA A 2 -8.57 3.90 -13.59
C ALA A 2 -7.36 3.14 -13.02
N ALA A 3 -6.19 3.76 -13.11
CA ALA A 3 -4.95 3.23 -12.55
C ALA A 3 -4.46 4.23 -11.52
N VAL A 4 -4.07 3.73 -10.35
CA VAL A 4 -3.43 4.55 -9.33
C VAL A 4 -1.92 4.46 -9.51
N VAL A 5 -1.28 5.60 -9.65
CA VAL A 5 0.16 5.77 -9.79
C VAL A 5 0.72 6.25 -8.46
N ILE A 6 1.76 5.57 -7.97
CA ILE A 6 2.32 5.77 -6.64
C ILE A 6 3.83 5.58 -6.74
N ASP A 7 4.58 6.38 -5.98
CA ASP A 7 6.02 6.11 -5.82
C ASP A 7 6.24 4.72 -5.20
N THR A 8 7.28 4.04 -5.70
CA THR A 8 7.55 2.66 -5.29
C THR A 8 7.97 2.55 -3.83
N ASP A 9 8.74 3.51 -3.31
CA ASP A 9 9.14 3.52 -1.89
C ASP A 9 7.95 3.80 -1.01
N ASP A 10 7.16 4.82 -1.35
CA ASP A 10 5.96 5.19 -0.61
C ASP A 10 4.97 4.02 -0.54
N PHE A 11 4.76 3.31 -1.65
CA PHE A 11 3.90 2.13 -1.68
C PHE A 11 4.43 1.01 -0.78
N VAL A 12 5.75 0.74 -0.82
CA VAL A 12 6.36 -0.28 0.03
C VAL A 12 6.31 0.09 1.51
N GLU A 13 6.55 1.36 1.86
CA GLU A 13 6.46 1.86 3.23
C GLU A 13 5.04 1.79 3.77
N LEU A 14 4.05 2.19 2.97
CA LEU A 14 2.62 2.07 3.28
C LEU A 14 2.26 0.61 3.62
N LEU A 15 2.63 -0.32 2.75
CA LEU A 15 2.32 -1.75 2.93
C LEU A 15 3.05 -2.37 4.13
N LYS A 16 4.29 -1.95 4.42
CA LYS A 16 5.03 -2.36 5.61
C LYS A 16 4.38 -1.84 6.88
N ALA A 17 3.95 -0.58 6.90
CA ALA A 17 3.28 0.02 8.04
C ALA A 17 1.95 -0.70 8.35
N ALA A 18 1.15 -0.96 7.32
CA ALA A 18 -0.08 -1.75 7.44
C ALA A 18 0.19 -3.18 7.94
N GLN A 19 1.26 -3.82 7.46
CA GLN A 19 1.62 -5.17 7.93
C GLN A 19 1.85 -5.25 9.44
N VAL A 20 2.32 -4.19 10.10
CA VAL A 20 2.61 -4.18 11.54
C VAL A 20 1.33 -4.31 12.37
N THR A 21 0.24 -3.69 11.93
CA THR A 21 -1.06 -3.70 12.65
C THR A 21 -2.02 -4.79 12.18
N THR A 22 -1.73 -5.45 11.05
CA THR A 22 -2.60 -6.51 10.51
C THR A 22 -2.60 -7.74 11.43
N PHE A 23 -3.80 -8.27 11.72
CA PHE A 23 -3.94 -9.51 12.48
C PHE A 23 -3.26 -10.69 11.78
N THR A 24 -2.57 -11.55 12.55
CA THR A 24 -1.82 -12.70 12.02
C THR A 24 -2.38 -14.06 12.46
N GLY A 25 -3.40 -14.08 13.32
CA GLY A 25 -4.07 -15.32 13.72
C GLY A 25 -4.87 -15.92 12.56
N LYS A 26 -5.16 -17.22 12.63
CA LYS A 26 -5.80 -17.96 11.51
C LYS A 26 -7.33 -17.93 11.56
N ASP A 27 -7.86 -17.41 12.65
CA ASP A 27 -9.23 -17.65 13.11
C ASP A 27 -10.22 -16.65 12.49
N ASP A 28 -9.70 -15.54 11.97
CA ASP A 28 -10.48 -14.52 11.28
C ASP A 28 -9.77 -14.08 9.98
N PRO A 29 -10.23 -14.58 8.81
CA PRO A 29 -9.61 -14.26 7.54
C PRO A 29 -9.84 -12.80 7.10
N VAL A 30 -10.85 -12.12 7.64
CA VAL A 30 -11.14 -10.70 7.31
C VAL A 30 -10.13 -9.78 7.97
N MET A 31 -9.80 -10.06 9.23
CA MET A 31 -8.84 -9.25 10.00
C MET A 31 -7.39 -9.43 9.51
N ARG A 32 -7.14 -10.47 8.70
CA ARG A 32 -5.86 -10.71 8.03
C ARG A 32 -5.64 -9.88 6.77
N CYS A 33 -6.54 -8.94 6.47
CA CYS A 33 -6.46 -8.14 5.25
C CYS A 33 -5.94 -6.73 5.52
N VAL A 34 -5.24 -6.20 4.51
CA VAL A 34 -4.99 -4.78 4.33
C VAL A 34 -6.01 -4.26 3.32
N TYR A 35 -6.75 -3.23 3.68
CA TYR A 35 -7.70 -2.55 2.82
C TYR A 35 -7.04 -1.31 2.26
N LEU A 36 -7.03 -1.17 0.93
CA LEU A 36 -6.50 -0.02 0.23
C LEU A 36 -7.65 0.71 -0.45
N ASP A 37 -7.70 2.02 -0.28
CA ASP A 37 -8.66 2.88 -0.94
C ASP A 37 -8.00 4.21 -1.31
N THR A 38 -8.55 4.90 -2.29
CA THR A 38 -8.13 6.28 -2.60
C THR A 38 -9.08 7.26 -1.96
N THR A 39 -8.52 8.32 -1.39
CA THR A 39 -9.30 9.43 -0.88
C THR A 39 -8.70 10.72 -1.40
N ARG A 40 -9.59 11.63 -1.73
CA ARG A 40 -9.25 13.00 -2.03
C ARG A 40 -9.28 13.79 -0.73
N THR A 41 -8.12 14.30 -0.33
CA THR A 41 -8.03 15.22 0.81
C THR A 41 -8.03 16.64 0.25
N ASP A 42 -9.06 17.42 0.55
CA ASP A 42 -9.09 18.83 0.22
C ASP A 42 -8.18 19.57 1.22
N ALA A 43 -6.96 19.91 0.80
CA ALA A 43 -6.06 20.78 1.55
C ALA A 43 -6.19 22.23 1.05
N ASP A 44 -5.92 23.20 1.92
CA ASP A 44 -6.01 24.64 1.60
C ASP A 44 -5.11 25.08 0.41
N ALA A 45 -4.18 24.23 -0.02
CA ALA A 45 -3.25 24.47 -1.14
C ALA A 45 -3.60 23.71 -2.44
N GLY A 46 -4.68 22.92 -2.46
CA GLY A 46 -5.04 22.05 -3.58
C GLY A 46 -5.59 20.70 -3.10
N SER A 47 -6.25 19.95 -3.98
CA SER A 47 -6.64 18.57 -3.67
C SER A 47 -5.50 17.63 -4.02
N GLU A 48 -5.03 16.87 -3.05
CA GLU A 48 -4.10 15.76 -3.28
C GLU A 48 -4.86 14.43 -3.19
N GLU A 49 -4.70 13.61 -4.22
CA GLU A 49 -5.15 12.23 -4.21
C GLU A 49 -4.18 11.42 -3.34
N THR A 50 -4.73 10.59 -2.46
CA THR A 50 -3.94 9.81 -1.50
C THR A 50 -4.40 8.38 -1.53
N LEU A 51 -3.44 7.45 -1.55
CA LEU A 51 -3.73 6.06 -1.24
C LEU A 51 -3.73 5.90 0.27
N VAL A 52 -4.76 5.26 0.81
CA VAL A 52 -4.90 4.98 2.23
C VAL A 52 -4.97 3.48 2.45
N ALA A 53 -4.19 3.00 3.42
CA ALA A 53 -4.21 1.62 3.89
C ALA A 53 -4.82 1.54 5.30
N PHE A 54 -5.77 0.62 5.47
CA PHE A 54 -6.36 0.26 6.75
C PHE A 54 -6.05 -1.19 7.08
N SER A 55 -5.61 -1.42 8.31
CA SER A 55 -5.34 -2.77 8.82
C SER A 55 -5.43 -2.79 10.32
N GLY A 56 -5.79 -3.93 10.90
CA GLY A 56 -5.98 -4.01 12.34
C GLY A 56 -6.42 -5.37 12.82
N ASP A 57 -6.71 -5.42 14.10
CA ASP A 57 -7.46 -6.47 14.76
C ASP A 57 -8.68 -5.87 15.48
N ARG A 58 -9.36 -6.67 16.32
CA ARG A 58 -10.57 -6.20 17.02
C ARG A 58 -10.31 -5.15 18.10
N SER A 59 -9.05 -4.90 18.42
CA SER A 59 -8.60 -4.05 19.52
C SER A 59 -7.84 -2.82 19.02
N VAL A 60 -7.05 -2.97 17.95
CA VAL A 60 -6.18 -1.92 17.41
C VAL A 60 -6.37 -1.82 15.90
N TRP A 61 -6.57 -0.60 15.41
CA TRP A 61 -6.62 -0.27 13.99
C TRP A 61 -5.54 0.76 13.64
N GLY A 62 -4.89 0.54 12.50
CA GLY A 62 -3.96 1.46 11.88
C GLY A 62 -4.56 2.04 10.59
N GLN A 63 -4.28 3.31 10.36
CA GLN A 63 -4.50 4.00 9.09
C GLN A 63 -3.18 4.61 8.65
N TYR A 64 -2.82 4.40 7.39
CA TYR A 64 -1.58 4.87 6.80
C TYR A 64 -1.90 5.47 5.44
N SER A 65 -1.17 6.50 5.01
CA SER A 65 -1.44 7.16 3.73
C SER A 65 -0.16 7.57 3.04
N CYS A 66 -0.17 7.56 1.71
CA CYS A 66 0.87 8.17 0.89
C CYS A 66 0.27 8.92 -0.30
N PRO A 67 1.01 9.88 -0.89
CA PRO A 67 0.59 10.55 -2.12
C PRO A 67 0.35 9.55 -3.24
N ALA A 68 -0.68 9.79 -4.05
CA ALA A 68 -1.01 8.98 -5.22
C ALA A 68 -1.64 9.86 -6.30
N GLU A 69 -1.60 9.38 -7.54
CA GLU A 69 -2.38 9.96 -8.65
C GLU A 69 -3.36 8.91 -9.18
N GLY A 70 -4.61 9.30 -9.37
CA GLY A 70 -5.71 8.44 -9.80
C GLY A 70 -6.62 7.99 -8.65
N ASP A 71 -7.71 7.32 -9.04
CA ASP A 71 -8.77 6.88 -8.14
C ASP A 71 -9.04 5.37 -8.32
N LEU A 72 -9.25 4.67 -7.21
CA LEU A 72 -9.76 3.30 -7.18
C LEU A 72 -11.28 3.34 -7.31
N GLU A 73 -11.81 2.71 -8.35
CA GLU A 73 -13.27 2.54 -8.52
C GLU A 73 -13.90 1.72 -7.37
N SER A 74 -13.09 0.94 -6.63
CA SER A 74 -13.49 0.17 -5.46
C SER A 74 -12.29 -0.15 -4.58
N PRO A 75 -12.48 -0.29 -3.25
CA PRO A 75 -11.41 -0.66 -2.34
C PRO A 75 -10.76 -2.00 -2.74
N LEU A 76 -9.43 -2.04 -2.70
CA LEU A 76 -8.67 -3.26 -2.89
C LEU A 76 -8.41 -3.93 -1.55
N VAL A 77 -8.65 -5.23 -1.47
CA VAL A 77 -8.43 -6.02 -0.24
C VAL A 77 -7.32 -7.04 -0.48
N ILE A 78 -6.28 -6.98 0.34
CA ILE A 78 -5.08 -7.81 0.18
C ILE A 78 -4.85 -8.64 1.45
N ASP A 79 -4.88 -9.96 1.35
CA ASP A 79 -4.48 -10.84 2.47
C ASP A 79 -3.01 -10.60 2.84
N ILE A 80 -2.69 -10.66 4.14
CA ILE A 80 -1.36 -10.40 4.68
C ILE A 80 -0.25 -11.27 4.07
N ALA A 81 -0.56 -12.49 3.61
CA ALA A 81 0.42 -13.31 2.89
C ALA A 81 0.70 -12.73 1.51
N ALA A 82 -0.33 -12.29 0.77
CA ALA A 82 -0.16 -11.61 -0.50
C ALA A 82 0.58 -10.28 -0.32
N ASN A 83 0.29 -9.52 0.74
CA ASN A 83 0.99 -8.27 1.06
C ASN A 83 2.51 -8.50 1.20
N LYS A 84 2.93 -9.52 1.96
CA LYS A 84 4.35 -9.89 2.10
C LYS A 84 5.01 -10.22 0.75
N TRP A 85 4.29 -10.94 -0.11
CA TRP A 85 4.76 -11.26 -1.47
C TRP A 85 4.90 -10.02 -2.35
N ILE A 86 3.95 -9.10 -2.30
CA ILE A 86 3.99 -7.83 -3.04
C ILE A 86 5.20 -7.00 -2.60
N ILE A 87 5.37 -6.76 -1.29
CA ILE A 87 6.51 -6.02 -0.75
C ILE A 87 7.84 -6.61 -1.25
N SER A 88 8.00 -7.93 -1.15
CA SER A 88 9.23 -8.60 -1.57
C SER A 88 9.46 -8.47 -3.08
N SER A 89 8.41 -8.61 -3.89
CA SER A 89 8.51 -8.59 -5.35
C SER A 89 8.84 -7.18 -5.86
N VAL A 90 8.17 -6.17 -5.32
CA VAL A 90 8.37 -4.76 -5.68
C VAL A 90 9.78 -4.30 -5.26
N THR A 91 10.22 -4.66 -4.05
CA THR A 91 11.58 -4.33 -3.57
C THR A 91 12.64 -4.96 -4.46
N ALA A 92 12.46 -6.23 -4.86
CA ALA A 92 13.39 -6.92 -5.75
C ALA A 92 13.40 -6.30 -7.16
N ALA A 93 12.22 -5.98 -7.70
CA ALA A 93 12.10 -5.32 -9.00
C ALA A 93 12.81 -3.97 -9.01
N LYS A 94 12.61 -3.14 -7.97
CA LYS A 94 13.30 -1.85 -7.82
C LYS A 94 14.82 -2.00 -7.81
N LYS A 95 15.34 -2.93 -7.01
CA LYS A 95 16.79 -3.20 -6.95
C LYS A 95 17.33 -3.61 -8.33
N ASN A 96 16.63 -4.49 -9.03
CA ASN A 96 17.05 -4.94 -10.35
C ASN A 96 17.07 -3.80 -11.38
N MET A 97 16.10 -2.87 -11.32
CA MET A 97 16.08 -1.69 -12.20
C MET A 97 17.26 -0.76 -11.93
N GLN A 98 17.59 -0.48 -10.67
CA GLN A 98 18.75 0.34 -10.31
C GLN A 98 20.07 -0.27 -10.77
N GLU A 99 20.22 -1.60 -10.68
CA GLU A 99 21.40 -2.29 -11.19
C GLU A 99 21.51 -2.23 -12.72
N LEU A 100 20.39 -2.20 -13.44
CA LEU A 100 20.39 -2.05 -14.90
C LEU A 100 20.74 -0.63 -15.31
N GLU A 101 20.22 0.38 -14.62
CA GLU A 101 20.56 1.79 -14.84
C GLU A 101 22.04 2.05 -14.57
N GLY A 102 22.58 1.53 -13.46
CA GLY A 102 24.00 1.68 -13.13
C GLY A 102 24.96 0.89 -14.04
N LYS A 103 24.48 -0.10 -14.80
CA LYS A 103 25.26 -0.81 -15.83
C LYS A 103 25.25 -0.12 -17.19
N ASN A 104 24.29 0.77 -17.42
CA ASN A 104 24.11 1.52 -18.67
C ASN A 104 24.57 2.99 -18.56
N ALA A 105 25.09 3.40 -17.40
CA ALA A 105 25.67 4.71 -17.11
C ALA A 105 27.21 4.68 -17.24
#